data_AF-A0A1V5MT36-F1
#
_entry.id   AF-A0A1V5MT36-F1
#
_cell.length_a   1.000
_cell.length_b   1.000
_cell.length_c   1.000
_cell.angle_alpha   90.00
_cell.angle_beta   90.00
_cell.angle_gamma   90.00
#
_symmetry.space_group_name_H-M   'P 1'
#
loop_
_entity.id
_entity.type
_entity.pdbx_description
1 polymer ?
#
loop_
_entity_poly.entity_id
_entity_poly.type
_entity_poly.pdbx_seq_one_letter_code
_entity_poly.pdbx_strand_id
1 'polypeptide(L)' 'MNLRIDQKHTVKQIPVLVYSRVSGYYNPVANFNKGKREEFYDRKYLNIGEFVDACTGDKTGL' A
#
# COMPACT_ATOMS: atom_id res chain seq x y z
N MET A 1 42.83 -14.06 -25.07
CA MET A 1 42.21 -12.97 -24.29
C MET A 1 40.83 -13.44 -23.84
N ASN A 2 40.54 -13.32 -22.55
CA ASN A 2 39.46 -14.02 -21.85
C ASN A 2 38.07 -13.55 -22.28
N LEU A 3 37.21 -14.49 -22.69
CA LEU A 3 35.78 -14.28 -22.92
C LEU A 3 35.08 -14.15 -21.57
N ARG A 4 34.54 -12.96 -21.28
CA ARG A 4 33.64 -12.73 -20.15
C ARG A 4 32.26 -13.26 -20.53
N ILE A 5 31.80 -14.30 -19.84
CA ILE A 5 30.44 -14.82 -19.97
C ILE A 5 29.62 -14.11 -18.89
N ASP A 6 28.83 -13.11 -19.27
CA ASP A 6 27.86 -12.47 -18.37
C ASP A 6 26.70 -13.46 -18.10
N GLN A 7 26.71 -14.06 -16.90
CA GLN A 7 25.66 -14.98 -16.49
C GLN A 7 24.37 -14.20 -16.17
N LYS A 8 23.39 -14.28 -17.09
CA LYS A 8 22.06 -13.69 -16.93
C LYS A 8 21.26 -14.47 -15.88
N HIS A 9 21.38 -14.08 -14.60
CA HIS A 9 20.60 -14.66 -13.51
C HIS A 9 19.12 -14.29 -13.69
N THR A 10 18.31 -15.27 -14.11
CA THR A 10 16.86 -15.08 -14.23
C THR A 10 16.21 -15.43 -12.91
N VAL A 11 15.84 -14.41 -12.13
CA VAL A 11 15.15 -14.59 -10.84
C VAL A 11 13.66 -14.84 -11.11
N LYS A 12 13.11 -15.93 -10.59
CA LYS A 12 11.66 -16.21 -10.65
C LYS A 12 10.91 -15.26 -9.72
N GLN A 13 10.08 -14.39 -10.28
CA GLN A 13 9.19 -13.53 -9.50
C GLN A 13 7.86 -14.23 -9.24
N ILE A 14 7.36 -14.12 -8.02
CA ILE A 14 6.06 -14.66 -7.60
C ILE A 14 5.16 -13.48 -7.25
N PRO A 15 3.94 -13.40 -7.81
CA PRO A 15 3.03 -12.30 -7.50
C PRO A 15 2.58 -12.38 -6.04
N VAL A 16 2.55 -11.22 -5.38
CA VAL A 16 2.05 -11.10 -4.00
C VAL A 16 0.54 -10.96 -4.02
N LEU A 17 -0.13 -11.62 -3.08
CA LEU A 17 -1.56 -11.46 -2.86
C LEU A 17 -1.79 -10.41 -1.79
N VAL A 18 -2.32 -9.25 -2.20
CA VAL A 18 -2.61 -8.12 -1.31
C VAL A 18 -4.10 -8.11 -0.97
N TYR A 19 -4.41 -7.99 0.31
CA TYR A 19 -5.77 -7.83 0.82
C TYR A 19 -5.98 -6.42 1.36
N SER A 20 -7.17 -5.85 1.13
CA SER A 20 -7.54 -4.55 1.69
C SER A 20 -9.04 -4.52 2.04
N ARG A 21 -9.40 -3.66 2.99
CA ARG A 21 -10.78 -3.48 3.46
C ARG A 21 -11.42 -2.28 2.76
N VAL A 22 -12.40 -2.54 1.88
CA VAL A 22 -13.19 -1.49 1.21
C VAL A 22 -14.58 -1.31 1.85
N SER A 23 -15.42 -2.34 1.82
CA SER A 23 -16.84 -2.29 2.24
C SER A 23 -17.12 -3.06 3.54
N GLY A 24 -16.21 -2.97 4.52
CA GLY A 24 -16.42 -3.58 5.85
C GLY A 24 -15.73 -4.92 6.11
N TYR A 25 -15.26 -5.63 5.08
CA TYR A 25 -14.46 -6.88 5.18
C TYR A 25 -13.19 -6.83 4.31
N TYR A 26 -12.24 -7.74 4.57
CA TYR A 26 -11.01 -7.87 3.78
C TYR A 26 -11.29 -8.63 2.47
N ASN A 27 -10.91 -8.04 1.34
CA ASN A 27 -11.06 -8.64 0.01
C ASN A 27 -9.72 -8.54 -0.75
N PRO A 28 -9.37 -9.50 -1.64
CA PRO A 28 -8.17 -9.35 -2.47
C PRO A 28 -8.28 -8.10 -3.33
N VAL A 29 -7.20 -7.32 -3.39
CA VAL A 29 -7.13 -6.10 -4.20
C VAL A 29 -7.30 -6.42 -5.69
N ALA A 30 -6.83 -7.59 -6.13
CA ALA A 30 -7.02 -8.09 -7.49
C ALA A 30 -8.50 -8.24 -7.89
N ASN A 31 -9.42 -8.39 -6.93
CA ASN A 31 -10.86 -8.55 -7.18
C ASN A 31 -11.64 -7.22 -7.13
N PHE A 32 -10.96 -6.07 -7.09
CA PHE A 32 -11.64 -4.78 -7.04
C PHE A 32 -12.21 -4.42 -8.42
N ASN A 33 -13.52 -4.27 -8.49
CA ASN A 33 -14.18 -3.68 -9.66
C ASN A 33 -13.89 -2.17 -9.75
N LYS A 34 -14.32 -1.52 -10.83
CA LYS A 34 -14.04 -0.08 -11.07
C LYS A 34 -14.48 0.80 -9.89
N GLY A 35 -15.73 0.65 -9.43
CA GLY A 35 -16.27 1.45 -8.33
C GLY A 35 -15.53 1.25 -7.00
N LYS A 36 -15.18 0.02 -6.62
CA LYS A 36 -14.40 -0.24 -5.40
C LYS A 36 -13.01 0.39 -5.42
N ARG A 37 -12.39 0.49 -6.60
CA ARG A 37 -11.11 1.20 -6.75
C ARG A 37 -11.31 2.70 -6.54
N GLU A 38 -12.32 3.28 -7.16
CA GLU A 38 -12.67 4.70 -7.01
C GLU A 38 -12.99 5.02 -5.54
N GLU A 39 -13.86 4.23 -4.88
CA GLU A 39 -14.15 4.36 -3.44
C GLU A 39 -12.89 4.28 -2.56
N PHE A 40 -11.92 3.45 -2.93
CA PHE A 40 -10.65 3.35 -2.20
C PHE A 40 -9.75 4.57 -2.44
N TYR A 41 -9.71 5.08 -3.67
CA TYR A 41 -8.92 6.27 -4.04
C TYR A 41 -9.45 7.54 -3.39
N ASP A 42 -10.77 7.68 -3.24
CA ASP A 42 -11.41 8.85 -2.63
C ASP A 42 -11.28 8.90 -1.09
N ARG A 43 -10.60 7.92 -0.49
CA ARG A 43 -10.39 7.89 0.97
C ARG A 43 -9.49 9.01 1.44
N LYS A 44 -9.97 9.72 2.46
CA LYS A 44 -9.16 10.70 3.21
C LYS A 44 -8.46 9.99 4.36
N TYR A 45 -7.14 10.09 4.40
CA TYR A 45 -6.35 9.61 5.52
C TYR A 45 -6.48 10.58 6.70
N LEU A 46 -6.55 10.03 7.90
CA LEU A 46 -6.43 10.82 9.10
C LEU A 46 -4.94 11.08 9.36
N ASN A 47 -4.56 12.35 9.47
CA ASN A 47 -3.25 12.70 10.02
C ASN A 47 -3.32 12.51 11.53
N ILE A 48 -2.59 11.52 12.04
CA ILE A 48 -2.62 11.16 13.46
C ILE A 48 -2.04 12.30 14.31
N GLY A 49 -1.01 13.01 13.84
CA GLY A 49 -0.42 14.13 14.56
C GLY A 49 -1.42 15.26 14.75
N GLU A 50 -2.06 15.71 13.66
CA GLU A 50 -3.10 16.74 13.71
C GLU A 50 -4.29 16.32 14.59
N PHE A 51 -4.67 15.05 14.56
CA PHE A 51 -5.75 14.52 15.38
C PHE A 51 -5.40 14.51 16.87
N VAL A 52 -4.19 14.09 17.23
CA VAL A 52 -3.72 14.07 18.63
C VAL A 52 -3.59 15.50 19.17
N ASP A 53 -3.03 16.43 18.39
CA ASP A 53 -2.94 17.84 18.76
C ASP A 53 -4.32 18.44 19.06
N ALA A 54 -5.33 18.10 18.26
CA ALA A 54 -6.71 18.57 18.46
C ALA A 54 -7.37 18.01 19.73
N CYS A 55 -7.01 16.79 20.14
CA CYS A 55 -7.58 16.13 21.33
C CYS A 55 -6.84 16.47 22.62
N THR A 56 -5.51 16.60 22.58
CA THR A 56 -4.67 16.72 23.77
C THR A 56 -4.18 18.15 23.99
N GLY A 57 -4.18 19.01 22.96
CA GLY A 57 -3.67 20.38 23.03
C GLY A 57 -2.13 20.48 23.11
N ASP A 58 -1.46 19.33 23.26
CA ASP A 58 -0.02 19.20 23.33
C ASP A 58 0.53 19.03 21.92
N LYS A 59 1.11 20.12 21.37
CA LYS A 59 1.86 20.09 20.10
C LYS A 59 3.19 19.35 20.31
N THR A 60 3.14 18.05 20.59
CA THR A 60 4.36 17.25 20.59
C THR A 60 4.63 16.81 19.16
N GLY A 61 5.59 17.47 18.53
CA GLY A 61 6.12 17.09 17.22
C GLY A 61 6.77 15.71 17.31
N LEU A 62 6.00 14.68 16.94
CA LEU A 62 6.56 13.41 16.51
C LEU A 62 7.26 13.58 15.16
#